data_AF-A0A414VH13-F1
#
_entry.id   AF-A0A414VH13-F1
#
_cell.length_a   1.000
_cell.length_b   1.000
_cell.length_c   1.000
_cell.angle_alpha   90.00
_cell.angle_beta   90.00
_cell.angle_gamma   90.00
#
_symmetry.space_group_name_H-M   'P 1'
#
loop_
_entity.id
_entity.type
_entity.pdbx_description
1 polymer ?
#
loop_
_entity_poly.entity_id
_entity_poly.type
_entity_poly.pdbx_seq_one_letter_code
_entity_poly.pdbx_strand_id
1 'polypeptide(L)'
;MSFLTSMFKTEKPVIGMLHLRPLPGDPLYYPGGSVSQVVEAAKRDLEALQQGGVDGILITNELSMPYEQHVSPSTLASMGYVIGALSHDLSTPWGAEAIYDGDATIELCAAVDAQFTRCNFCGAWAGDLGLINRDFAHTMRRKAALRLDDLKLFHFITSEGEVYLNDRTTADIADSLLFNCLPDAMVIGGSAAGRGASGELADEVRERVGQVPVVCGTGCRENTVADVFAHYDGAFVGTCLKRDGKLDAPVDVERVARFMAAARTARGE
;
A
#
# COMPACT_ATOMS: atom_id res chain seq x y z
N MET A 1 -18.53 5.46 -12.57
CA MET A 1 -17.58 4.35 -12.37
C MET A 1 -16.25 4.96 -12.04
N SER A 2 -15.69 4.63 -10.88
CA SER A 2 -14.38 5.13 -10.46
C SER A 2 -13.25 4.42 -11.24
N PHE A 3 -12.01 4.89 -11.06
CA PHE A 3 -10.86 4.15 -11.56
C PHE A 3 -10.72 2.78 -10.89
N LEU A 4 -11.25 2.60 -9.66
CA LEU A 4 -11.22 1.32 -8.95
C LEU A 4 -11.96 0.24 -9.73
N THR A 5 -13.18 0.52 -10.22
CA THR A 5 -13.91 -0.43 -11.07
C THR A 5 -13.18 -0.72 -12.38
N SER A 6 -12.54 0.28 -12.97
CA SER A 6 -11.83 0.10 -14.24
C SER A 6 -10.61 -0.81 -14.07
N MET A 7 -9.86 -0.59 -12.99
CA MET A 7 -8.61 -1.31 -12.65
C MET A 7 -8.89 -2.67 -12.02
N PHE A 8 -9.67 -2.72 -10.94
CA PHE A 8 -9.87 -3.89 -10.08
C PHE A 8 -11.22 -4.60 -10.30
N LYS A 9 -12.06 -4.12 -11.21
CA LYS A 9 -13.38 -4.70 -11.54
C LYS A 9 -14.42 -4.66 -10.41
N THR A 10 -14.16 -3.88 -9.36
CA THR A 10 -15.07 -3.62 -8.24
C THR A 10 -14.85 -2.22 -7.67
N GLU A 11 -15.88 -1.63 -7.06
CA GLU A 11 -15.77 -0.36 -6.32
C GLU A 11 -15.22 -0.55 -4.90
N LYS A 12 -15.04 -1.79 -4.41
CA LYS A 12 -14.49 -2.09 -3.06
C LYS A 12 -13.34 -3.09 -3.11
N PRO A 13 -12.26 -2.83 -3.85
CA PRO A 13 -11.17 -3.79 -4.03
C PRO A 13 -10.49 -4.16 -2.72
N VAL A 14 -10.09 -5.43 -2.62
CA VAL A 14 -9.14 -5.96 -1.66
C VAL A 14 -7.79 -6.03 -2.35
N ILE A 15 -6.87 -5.18 -1.92
CA ILE A 15 -5.50 -5.13 -2.41
C ILE A 15 -4.63 -5.94 -1.45
N GLY A 16 -4.20 -7.12 -1.89
CA GLY A 16 -3.34 -8.01 -1.14
C GLY A 16 -1.92 -7.45 -1.05
N MET A 17 -1.37 -7.37 0.16
CA MET A 17 -0.01 -6.88 0.37
C MET A 17 1.01 -8.02 0.20
N LEU A 18 1.89 -7.88 -0.78
CA LEU A 18 3.05 -8.76 -0.96
C LEU A 18 4.26 -8.08 -0.30
N HIS A 19 4.53 -8.47 0.94
CA HIS A 19 5.68 -7.96 1.68
C HIS A 19 6.93 -8.73 1.29
N LEU A 20 7.88 -8.03 0.66
CA LEU A 20 9.19 -8.60 0.37
C LEU A 20 9.88 -8.99 1.68
N ARG A 21 10.64 -10.10 1.62
CA ARG A 21 11.60 -10.45 2.68
C ARG A 21 12.68 -9.36 2.77
N PRO A 22 13.40 -9.26 3.89
CA PRO A 22 14.53 -8.33 4.00
C PRO A 22 15.44 -8.41 2.78
N LEU A 23 15.92 -7.25 2.35
CA LEU A 23 16.69 -6.99 1.14
C LEU A 23 18.15 -6.64 1.48
N PRO A 24 19.09 -6.75 0.52
CA PRO A 24 20.47 -6.31 0.73
C PRO A 24 20.57 -4.86 1.23
N GLY A 25 21.15 -4.71 2.43
CA GLY A 25 21.25 -3.42 3.13
C GLY A 25 20.43 -3.40 4.43
N ASP A 26 19.37 -4.20 4.51
CA ASP A 26 18.53 -4.27 5.70
C ASP A 26 19.26 -4.94 6.87
N PRO A 27 19.05 -4.48 8.12
CA PRO A 27 19.64 -5.12 9.30
C PRO A 27 19.21 -6.59 9.48
N LEU A 28 18.03 -6.95 8.98
CA LEU A 28 17.49 -8.31 9.05
C LEU A 28 17.78 -9.14 7.79
N TYR A 29 18.62 -8.64 6.88
CA TYR A 29 19.13 -9.46 5.77
C TYR A 29 20.03 -10.56 6.32
N TYR A 30 19.51 -11.79 6.34
CA TYR A 30 20.13 -12.92 7.02
C TYR A 30 21.55 -13.22 6.49
N PRO A 31 22.48 -13.64 7.37
CA PRO A 31 23.82 -14.03 6.95
C PRO A 31 23.79 -15.15 5.90
N GLY A 32 24.46 -14.94 4.77
CA GLY A 32 24.47 -15.87 3.64
C GLY A 32 23.21 -15.83 2.77
N GLY A 33 22.36 -14.81 2.94
CA GLY A 33 21.19 -14.63 2.12
C GLY A 33 21.45 -14.18 0.70
N SER A 34 20.50 -14.53 -0.17
CA SER A 34 20.54 -14.18 -1.58
C SER A 34 19.24 -13.51 -2.02
N VAL A 35 19.34 -12.58 -2.97
CA VAL A 35 18.16 -11.96 -3.60
C VAL A 35 17.30 -13.03 -4.28
N SER A 36 17.89 -14.11 -4.80
CA SER A 36 17.15 -15.26 -5.34
C SER A 36 16.20 -15.90 -4.32
N GLN A 37 16.58 -16.01 -3.05
CA GLN A 37 15.68 -16.55 -2.02
C GLN A 37 14.54 -15.57 -1.69
N VAL A 38 14.76 -14.27 -1.84
CA VAL A 38 13.70 -13.25 -1.74
C VAL A 38 12.72 -13.39 -2.90
N VAL A 39 13.22 -13.58 -4.13
CA VAL A 39 12.39 -13.86 -5.32
C VAL A 39 11.53 -15.10 -5.10
N GLU A 40 12.11 -16.21 -4.66
CA GLU A 40 11.36 -17.46 -4.45
C GLU A 40 10.33 -17.35 -3.31
N ALA A 41 10.59 -16.54 -2.29
CA ALA A 41 9.58 -16.22 -1.28
C ALA A 41 8.45 -15.36 -1.85
N ALA A 42 8.78 -14.33 -2.62
CA ALA A 42 7.82 -13.44 -3.25
C ALA A 42 6.94 -14.16 -4.29
N LYS A 43 7.50 -15.11 -5.06
CA LYS A 43 6.73 -15.97 -5.98
C LYS A 43 5.65 -16.78 -5.27
N ARG A 44 6.00 -17.43 -4.15
CA ARG A 44 5.03 -18.20 -3.35
C ARG A 44 3.91 -17.32 -2.81
N ASP A 45 4.25 -16.13 -2.31
CA ASP A 45 3.26 -15.18 -1.80
C ASP A 45 2.37 -14.64 -2.93
N LEU A 46 2.95 -14.34 -4.10
CA LEU A 46 2.22 -13.93 -5.31
C LEU A 46 1.21 -15.01 -5.74
N GLU A 47 1.66 -16.26 -5.88
CA GLU A 47 0.79 -17.39 -6.24
C GLU A 47 -0.38 -17.53 -5.26
N ALA A 48 -0.11 -17.47 -3.95
CA ALA A 48 -1.14 -17.59 -2.92
C ALA A 48 -2.16 -16.43 -2.95
N LEU A 49 -1.70 -15.19 -3.17
CA LEU A 49 -2.59 -14.03 -3.31
C LEU A 49 -3.50 -14.15 -4.54
N GLN A 50 -2.93 -14.48 -5.70
CA GLN A 50 -3.69 -14.61 -6.95
C GLN A 50 -4.68 -15.78 -6.89
N GLN A 51 -4.25 -16.96 -6.41
CA GLN A 51 -5.12 -18.13 -6.26
C GLN A 51 -6.25 -17.90 -5.25
N GLY A 52 -5.98 -17.13 -4.19
CA GLY A 52 -7.00 -16.75 -3.21
C GLY A 52 -7.98 -15.69 -3.73
N GLY A 53 -7.66 -15.04 -4.85
CA GLY A 53 -8.57 -14.17 -5.60
C GLY A 53 -8.64 -12.74 -5.10
N VAL A 54 -7.53 -12.16 -4.62
CA VAL A 54 -7.48 -10.71 -4.36
C VAL A 54 -7.70 -9.90 -5.65
N ASP A 55 -8.30 -8.71 -5.54
CA ASP A 55 -8.63 -7.89 -6.72
C ASP A 55 -7.40 -7.11 -7.22
N GLY A 56 -6.43 -6.84 -6.35
CA GLY A 56 -5.18 -6.15 -6.64
C GLY A 56 -4.02 -6.63 -5.76
N ILE A 57 -2.77 -6.37 -6.15
CA ILE A 57 -1.57 -6.68 -5.36
C ILE A 57 -0.67 -5.45 -5.23
N LEU A 58 -0.24 -5.10 -4.02
CA LEU A 58 0.79 -4.09 -3.79
C LEU A 58 2.06 -4.77 -3.27
N ILE A 59 3.16 -4.66 -4.03
CA ILE A 59 4.46 -5.21 -3.67
C ILE A 59 5.25 -4.13 -2.91
N THR A 60 5.71 -4.45 -1.70
CA THR A 60 6.30 -3.43 -0.80
C THR A 60 7.40 -4.01 0.10
N ASN A 61 8.29 -3.16 0.59
CA ASN A 61 9.43 -3.52 1.44
C ASN A 61 9.11 -3.44 2.95
N GLU A 62 7.94 -3.93 3.38
CA GLU A 62 7.48 -3.91 4.79
C GLU A 62 8.42 -4.60 5.78
N LEU A 63 9.28 -5.52 5.33
CA LEU A 63 10.25 -6.18 6.23
C LEU A 63 11.64 -5.52 6.21
N SER A 64 11.80 -4.38 5.54
CA SER A 64 13.02 -3.58 5.51
C SER A 64 13.12 -2.59 6.68
N MET A 65 12.75 -3.04 7.89
CA MET A 65 12.82 -2.22 9.09
C MET A 65 14.25 -2.15 9.65
N PRO A 66 14.67 -1.01 10.24
CA PRO A 66 13.94 0.27 10.30
C PRO A 66 13.92 0.95 8.92
N TYR A 67 12.79 1.58 8.60
CA TYR A 67 12.58 2.13 7.26
C TYR A 67 13.43 3.38 6.99
N GLU A 68 13.95 3.48 5.77
CA GLU A 68 14.69 4.64 5.28
C GLU A 68 13.71 5.70 4.76
N GLN A 69 13.86 6.96 5.18
CA GLN A 69 13.09 8.06 4.58
C GLN A 69 13.52 8.39 3.14
N HIS A 70 14.76 8.01 2.81
CA HIS A 70 15.39 8.03 1.50
C HIS A 70 15.93 6.63 1.21
N VAL A 71 15.18 5.85 0.43
CA VAL A 71 15.48 4.43 0.21
C VAL A 71 16.82 4.28 -0.50
N SER A 72 17.68 3.43 0.04
CA SER A 72 19.02 3.23 -0.51
C SER A 72 18.97 2.63 -1.91
N PRO A 73 19.96 2.93 -2.77
CA PRO A 73 20.03 2.37 -4.11
C PRO A 73 20.05 0.83 -4.14
N SER A 74 20.64 0.18 -3.13
CA SER A 74 20.67 -1.28 -3.04
C SER A 74 19.28 -1.86 -2.78
N THR A 75 18.52 -1.25 -1.88
CA THR A 75 17.13 -1.65 -1.59
C THR A 75 16.26 -1.45 -2.83
N LEU A 76 16.31 -0.26 -3.46
CA LEU A 76 15.52 0.05 -4.65
C LEU A 76 15.86 -0.86 -5.84
N ALA A 77 17.15 -1.11 -6.10
CA ALA A 77 17.58 -2.02 -7.15
C ALA A 77 17.14 -3.47 -6.87
N SER A 78 17.18 -3.90 -5.61
CA SER A 78 16.74 -5.24 -5.22
C SER A 78 15.23 -5.40 -5.38
N MET A 79 14.43 -4.39 -5.02
CA MET A 79 12.99 -4.37 -5.26
C MET A 79 12.68 -4.46 -6.76
N GLY A 80 13.32 -3.63 -7.59
CA GLY A 80 13.16 -3.65 -9.04
C GLY A 80 13.52 -5.01 -9.64
N TYR A 81 14.63 -5.63 -9.20
CA TYR A 81 15.01 -6.98 -9.64
C TYR A 81 13.98 -8.03 -9.24
N VAL A 82 13.50 -8.01 -7.99
CA VAL A 82 12.52 -8.98 -7.51
C VAL A 82 11.22 -8.85 -8.30
N ILE A 83 10.68 -7.64 -8.44
CA ILE A 83 9.43 -7.41 -9.18
C ILE A 83 9.60 -7.77 -10.67
N GLY A 84 10.73 -7.38 -11.28
CA GLY A 84 11.05 -7.77 -12.66
C GLY A 84 11.06 -9.28 -12.86
N ALA A 85 11.58 -10.04 -11.88
CA ALA A 85 11.56 -11.50 -11.91
C ALA A 85 10.17 -12.12 -11.71
N LEU A 86 9.20 -11.38 -11.16
CA LEU A 86 7.80 -11.78 -11.00
C LEU A 86 6.90 -11.31 -12.16
N SER A 87 7.38 -10.38 -13.00
CA SER A 87 6.56 -9.68 -14.01
C SER A 87 5.74 -10.60 -14.92
N HIS A 88 6.29 -11.74 -15.33
CA HIS A 88 5.61 -12.70 -16.19
C HIS A 88 4.53 -13.53 -15.47
N ASP A 89 4.57 -13.60 -14.14
CA ASP A 89 3.64 -14.37 -13.31
C ASP A 89 2.50 -13.49 -12.74
N LEU A 90 2.59 -12.17 -12.92
CA LEU A 90 1.60 -11.18 -12.48
C LEU A 90 0.41 -11.13 -13.46
N SER A 91 -0.74 -11.61 -12.99
CA SER A 91 -2.01 -11.67 -13.71
C SER A 91 -3.10 -10.79 -13.10
N THR A 92 -2.99 -10.50 -11.80
CA THR A 92 -3.85 -9.55 -11.07
C THR A 92 -3.29 -8.13 -11.22
N PRO A 93 -4.15 -7.07 -11.30
CA PRO A 93 -3.70 -5.69 -11.28
C PRO A 93 -2.73 -5.43 -10.12
N TRP A 94 -1.63 -4.75 -10.39
CA TRP A 94 -0.55 -4.68 -9.41
C TRP A 94 0.17 -3.33 -9.36
N GLY A 95 0.75 -3.07 -8.20
CA GLY A 95 1.46 -1.85 -7.87
C GLY A 95 2.74 -2.13 -7.07
N ALA A 96 3.53 -1.08 -6.86
CA ALA A 96 4.74 -1.15 -6.05
C ALA A 96 4.86 0.07 -5.11
N GLU A 97 5.41 -0.13 -3.92
CA GLU A 97 5.65 0.91 -2.91
C GLU A 97 7.04 0.71 -2.31
N ALA A 98 7.85 1.77 -2.31
CA ALA A 98 9.06 1.86 -1.50
C ALA A 98 8.71 2.70 -0.27
N ILE A 99 8.51 2.03 0.87
CA ILE A 99 7.91 2.61 2.08
C ILE A 99 8.62 3.91 2.48
N TYR A 100 7.80 4.89 2.90
CA TYR A 100 8.16 6.28 3.20
C TYR A 100 8.68 7.10 2.02
N ASP A 101 9.52 6.57 1.14
CA ASP A 101 10.14 7.34 0.07
C ASP A 101 9.25 7.46 -1.18
N GLY A 102 8.50 8.56 -1.25
CA GLY A 102 7.63 8.87 -2.39
C GLY A 102 8.37 9.03 -3.71
N ASP A 103 9.60 9.54 -3.70
CA ASP A 103 10.38 9.73 -4.93
C ASP A 103 10.92 8.39 -5.43
N ALA A 104 11.51 7.58 -4.54
CA ALA A 104 11.94 6.23 -4.88
C ALA A 104 10.76 5.34 -5.30
N THR A 105 9.59 5.53 -4.71
CA THR A 105 8.36 4.85 -5.12
C THR A 105 7.99 5.16 -6.57
N ILE A 106 8.09 6.43 -7.00
CA ILE A 106 7.84 6.83 -8.39
C ILE A 106 8.88 6.21 -9.34
N GLU A 107 10.16 6.22 -8.96
CA GLU A 107 11.23 5.61 -9.75
C GLU A 107 11.02 4.09 -9.89
N LEU A 108 10.64 3.42 -8.80
CA LEU A 108 10.35 1.99 -8.81
C LEU A 108 9.20 1.68 -9.75
N CYS A 109 8.08 2.41 -9.63
CA CYS A 109 6.91 2.21 -10.48
C CYS A 109 7.25 2.34 -11.97
N ALA A 110 8.09 3.31 -12.33
CA ALA A 110 8.58 3.45 -13.70
C ALA A 110 9.47 2.30 -14.16
N ALA A 111 10.33 1.78 -13.27
CA ALA A 111 11.26 0.72 -13.61
C ALA A 111 10.57 -0.64 -13.84
N VAL A 112 9.38 -0.83 -13.30
CA VAL A 112 8.68 -2.13 -13.32
C VAL A 112 7.34 -2.12 -14.06
N ASP A 113 6.89 -0.97 -14.58
CA ASP A 113 5.57 -0.79 -15.20
C ASP A 113 4.39 -1.00 -14.22
N ALA A 114 4.53 -0.51 -12.98
CA ALA A 114 3.46 -0.59 -11.97
C ALA A 114 2.25 0.27 -12.35
N GLN A 115 1.04 -0.22 -12.05
CA GLN A 115 -0.21 0.45 -12.44
C GLN A 115 -0.74 1.41 -11.37
N PHE A 116 -0.41 1.13 -10.10
CA PHE A 116 -0.73 1.99 -8.98
C PHE A 116 0.36 1.91 -7.92
N THR A 117 0.28 2.82 -6.95
CA THR A 117 1.17 2.83 -5.80
C THR A 117 0.48 3.44 -4.60
N ARG A 118 1.11 3.31 -3.45
CA ARG A 118 0.71 3.93 -2.19
C ARG A 118 1.96 4.52 -1.54
N CYS A 119 1.84 5.69 -0.92
CA CYS A 119 2.91 6.25 -0.07
C CYS A 119 2.38 7.42 0.75
N ASN A 120 3.14 7.81 1.79
CA ASN A 120 3.04 9.13 2.40
C ASN A 120 3.75 10.16 1.51
N PHE A 121 3.06 10.62 0.47
CA PHE A 121 3.59 11.55 -0.53
C PHE A 121 3.66 13.00 -0.07
N CYS A 122 2.93 13.36 0.99
CA CYS A 122 2.64 14.76 1.31
C CYS A 122 2.82 15.06 2.79
N GLY A 123 3.14 16.31 3.08
CA GLY A 123 3.13 16.85 4.43
C GLY A 123 4.42 16.66 5.20
N ALA A 124 4.38 17.14 6.44
CA ALA A 124 5.46 17.02 7.39
C ALA A 124 4.95 16.28 8.63
N TRP A 125 5.67 15.25 9.05
CA TRP A 125 5.27 14.35 10.12
C TRP A 125 6.44 14.09 11.06
N ALA A 126 6.17 13.91 12.35
CA ALA A 126 7.20 13.63 13.35
C ALA A 126 6.89 12.32 14.09
N GLY A 127 7.87 11.44 14.22
CA GLY A 127 7.76 10.22 15.01
C GLY A 127 9.11 9.50 15.17
N ASP A 128 9.06 8.18 15.35
CA ASP A 128 10.22 7.36 15.73
C ASP A 128 11.35 7.36 14.68
N LEU A 129 11.00 7.60 13.41
CA LEU A 129 11.94 7.68 12.29
C LEU A 129 12.45 9.11 12.04
N GLY A 130 12.12 10.07 12.91
CA GLY A 130 12.50 11.47 12.80
C GLY A 130 11.45 12.36 12.14
N LEU A 131 11.90 13.44 11.50
CA LEU A 131 11.05 14.35 10.75
C LEU A 131 10.93 13.88 9.31
N ILE A 132 9.73 13.52 8.88
CA ILE A 132 9.37 13.33 7.48
C ILE A 132 8.96 14.69 6.93
N ASN A 133 9.57 15.15 5.85
CA ASN A 133 9.25 16.44 5.21
C ASN A 133 9.19 16.28 3.70
N ARG A 134 7.99 16.10 3.14
CA ARG A 134 7.80 15.72 1.74
C ARG A 134 7.71 16.93 0.81
N ASP A 135 8.48 16.90 -0.29
CA ASP A 135 8.36 17.82 -1.41
C ASP A 135 7.53 17.19 -2.54
N PHE A 136 6.20 17.23 -2.38
CA PHE A 136 5.29 16.64 -3.37
C PHE A 136 5.42 17.26 -4.76
N ALA A 137 5.82 18.53 -4.84
CA ALA A 137 6.03 19.23 -6.10
C ALA A 137 7.23 18.67 -6.87
N HIS A 138 8.26 18.21 -6.17
CA HIS A 138 9.36 17.43 -6.75
C HIS A 138 8.86 16.07 -7.24
N THR A 139 8.18 15.29 -6.38
CA THR A 139 7.66 13.95 -6.71
C THR A 139 6.79 13.96 -7.96
N MET A 140 5.86 14.92 -8.09
CA MET A 140 4.98 15.00 -9.25
C MET A 140 5.69 15.44 -10.53
N ARG A 141 6.72 16.29 -10.43
CA ARG A 141 7.58 16.59 -11.59
C ARG A 141 8.37 15.36 -12.03
N ARG A 142 8.76 14.51 -11.08
CA ARG A 142 9.43 13.25 -11.39
C ARG A 142 8.51 12.26 -12.08
N LYS A 143 7.28 12.07 -11.57
CA LYS A 143 6.22 11.27 -12.22
C LYS A 143 5.98 11.73 -13.67
N ALA A 144 5.89 13.05 -13.88
CA ALA A 144 5.73 13.64 -15.20
C ALA A 144 6.95 13.42 -16.11
N ALA A 145 8.17 13.59 -15.59
CA ALA A 145 9.40 13.37 -16.35
C ALA A 145 9.55 11.91 -16.84
N LEU A 146 9.02 10.96 -16.07
CA LEU A 146 9.00 9.53 -16.39
C LEU A 146 7.77 9.08 -17.19
N ARG A 147 6.87 10.03 -17.54
CA ARG A 147 5.64 9.76 -18.32
C ARG A 147 4.72 8.71 -17.71
N LEU A 148 4.65 8.68 -16.38
CA LEU A 148 3.73 7.81 -15.65
C LEU A 148 2.32 8.42 -15.60
N ASP A 149 1.77 8.75 -16.76
CA ASP A 149 0.52 9.52 -16.86
C ASP A 149 -0.68 8.74 -16.28
N ASP A 150 -0.68 7.41 -16.44
CA ASP A 150 -1.75 6.49 -15.99
C ASP A 150 -1.53 5.92 -14.57
N LEU A 151 -0.34 6.10 -13.98
CA LEU A 151 -0.04 5.60 -12.64
C LEU A 151 -0.97 6.24 -11.60
N LYS A 152 -1.69 5.40 -10.84
CA LYS A 152 -2.60 5.83 -9.77
C LYS A 152 -1.91 5.95 -8.42
N LEU A 153 -2.06 7.10 -7.78
CA LEU A 153 -1.45 7.39 -6.49
C LEU A 153 -2.47 7.29 -5.35
N PHE A 154 -2.23 6.38 -4.42
CA PHE A 154 -2.96 6.26 -3.16
C PHE A 154 -2.20 6.99 -2.06
N HIS A 155 -2.75 8.11 -1.58
CA HIS A 155 -2.07 8.99 -0.64
C HIS A 155 -2.44 8.66 0.79
N PHE A 156 -1.46 8.28 1.61
CA PHE A 156 -1.67 8.27 3.05
C PHE A 156 -1.98 9.69 3.55
N ILE A 157 -3.11 9.83 4.24
CA ILE A 157 -3.52 11.07 4.93
C ILE A 157 -3.44 10.94 6.47
N THR A 158 -2.99 9.78 6.92
CA THR A 158 -2.60 9.43 8.29
C THR A 158 -1.24 8.73 8.23
N SER A 159 -0.50 8.70 9.33
CA SER A 159 0.79 8.00 9.41
C SER A 159 0.78 6.94 10.51
N GLU A 160 1.66 5.94 10.39
CA GLU A 160 1.75 4.82 11.33
C GLU A 160 2.83 5.05 12.39
N GLY A 161 2.47 5.81 13.42
CA GLY A 161 3.38 6.13 14.54
C GLY A 161 3.91 7.56 14.51
N GLU A 162 3.65 8.30 13.43
CA GLU A 162 3.94 9.73 13.34
C GLU A 162 2.70 10.60 13.55
N VAL A 163 2.94 11.81 14.05
CA VAL A 163 1.93 12.87 14.14
C VAL A 163 2.17 13.92 13.06
N TYR A 164 1.12 14.49 12.51
CA TYR A 164 1.25 15.60 11.57
C TYR A 164 1.89 16.79 12.29
N LEU A 165 2.84 17.47 11.66
CA LEU A 165 3.56 18.61 12.24
C LEU A 165 2.74 19.91 12.17
N ASN A 166 1.48 19.84 12.60
CA ASN A 166 0.58 20.94 12.97
C ASN A 166 -0.66 20.38 13.70
N ASP A 167 -1.67 21.22 13.93
CA ASP A 167 -2.89 20.90 14.67
C ASP A 167 -4.11 20.61 13.78
N ARG A 168 -3.91 20.39 12.48
CA ARG A 168 -5.02 20.07 11.56
C ARG A 168 -5.59 18.70 11.84
N THR A 169 -6.90 18.59 11.75
CA THR A 169 -7.57 17.28 11.76
C THR A 169 -7.25 16.52 10.48
N THR A 170 -7.41 15.20 10.48
CA THR A 170 -7.27 14.39 9.25
C THR A 170 -8.22 14.84 8.15
N ALA A 171 -9.43 15.30 8.50
CA ALA A 171 -10.40 15.84 7.55
C ALA A 171 -9.92 17.16 6.91
N ASP A 172 -9.33 18.06 7.69
CA ASP A 172 -8.73 19.31 7.17
C ASP A 172 -7.49 19.03 6.29
N ILE A 173 -6.69 18.02 6.66
CA ILE A 173 -5.58 17.53 5.83
C ILE A 173 -6.12 17.05 4.48
N ALA A 174 -7.14 16.19 4.50
CA ALA A 174 -7.79 15.65 3.30
C ALA A 174 -8.33 16.75 2.37
N ASP A 175 -9.07 17.71 2.91
CA ASP A 175 -9.60 18.87 2.17
C ASP A 175 -8.48 19.66 1.48
N SER A 176 -7.40 19.97 2.22
CA SER A 176 -6.27 20.70 1.66
C SER A 176 -5.50 19.91 0.60
N LEU A 177 -5.39 18.58 0.74
CA LEU A 177 -4.75 17.71 -0.24
C LEU A 177 -5.59 17.59 -1.52
N LEU A 178 -6.92 17.57 -1.40
CA LEU A 178 -7.79 17.56 -2.58
C LEU A 178 -7.50 18.76 -3.47
N PHE A 179 -7.39 19.95 -2.90
CA PHE A 179 -7.14 21.17 -3.68
C PHE A 179 -5.70 21.27 -4.21
N ASN A 180 -4.69 20.97 -3.37
CA ASN A 180 -3.29 21.24 -3.70
C ASN A 180 -2.58 20.08 -4.40
N CYS A 181 -3.03 18.85 -4.18
CA CYS A 181 -2.29 17.64 -4.55
C CYS A 181 -3.08 16.70 -5.47
N LEU A 182 -4.41 16.83 -5.54
CA LEU A 182 -5.29 16.07 -6.43
C LEU A 182 -5.01 14.54 -6.39
N PRO A 183 -5.07 13.89 -5.21
CA PRO A 183 -4.81 12.46 -5.09
C PRO A 183 -5.83 11.64 -5.90
N ASP A 184 -5.39 10.52 -6.50
CA ASP A 184 -6.33 9.58 -7.14
C ASP A 184 -7.19 8.89 -6.08
N ALA A 185 -6.61 8.55 -4.92
CA ALA A 185 -7.31 8.00 -3.76
C ALA A 185 -6.61 8.39 -2.45
N MET A 186 -7.34 8.36 -1.35
CA MET A 186 -6.80 8.61 -0.01
C MET A 186 -6.78 7.34 0.83
N VAL A 187 -5.74 7.18 1.64
CA VAL A 187 -5.54 6.02 2.50
C VAL A 187 -5.54 6.46 3.95
N ILE A 188 -6.39 5.81 4.74
CA ILE A 188 -6.43 5.98 6.20
C ILE A 188 -5.91 4.68 6.82
N GLY A 189 -4.71 4.77 7.40
CA GLY A 189 -4.11 3.72 8.21
C GLY A 189 -4.55 3.83 9.67
N GLY A 190 -4.55 2.71 10.38
CA GLY A 190 -4.66 2.74 11.84
C GLY A 190 -3.36 3.23 12.49
N SER A 191 -3.41 3.51 13.79
CA SER A 191 -2.26 4.02 14.56
C SER A 191 -1.06 3.06 14.66
N ALA A 192 -1.22 1.81 14.19
CA ALA A 192 -0.17 0.82 14.03
C ALA A 192 -0.63 -0.30 13.09
N ALA A 193 0.31 -0.97 12.42
CA ALA A 193 0.06 -2.14 11.58
C ALA A 193 -0.88 -3.17 12.26
N GLY A 194 -1.98 -3.49 11.57
CA GLY A 194 -2.97 -4.47 12.03
C GLY A 194 -4.02 -3.94 13.02
N ARG A 195 -3.98 -2.66 13.40
CA ARG A 195 -5.10 -1.93 14.03
C ARG A 195 -5.85 -1.17 12.94
N GLY A 196 -7.18 -1.25 12.94
CA GLY A 196 -8.01 -0.57 11.94
C GLY A 196 -8.15 0.91 12.23
N ALA A 197 -8.28 1.72 11.18
CA ALA A 197 -8.78 3.09 11.28
C ALA A 197 -10.29 3.09 11.59
N SER A 198 -10.80 4.13 12.28
CA SER A 198 -12.22 4.22 12.63
C SER A 198 -13.10 4.47 11.38
N GLY A 199 -14.28 3.87 11.34
CA GLY A 199 -15.28 4.14 10.29
C GLY A 199 -15.73 5.61 10.31
N GLU A 200 -15.93 6.17 11.51
CA GLU A 200 -16.31 7.58 11.70
C GLU A 200 -15.32 8.56 11.05
N LEU A 201 -14.02 8.29 11.14
CA LEU A 201 -13.01 9.15 10.52
C LEU A 201 -13.07 9.08 8.98
N ALA A 202 -13.37 7.91 8.43
CA ALA A 202 -13.54 7.77 6.99
C ALA A 202 -14.78 8.51 6.48
N ASP A 203 -15.88 8.47 7.23
CA ASP A 203 -17.08 9.23 6.90
C ASP A 203 -16.80 10.73 6.94
N GLU A 204 -16.11 11.23 7.97
CA GLU A 204 -15.70 12.64 8.07
C GLU A 204 -14.81 13.07 6.89
N VAL A 205 -13.82 12.26 6.53
CA VAL A 205 -12.96 12.52 5.36
C VAL A 205 -13.78 12.51 4.08
N ARG A 206 -14.69 11.54 3.90
CA ARG A 206 -15.54 11.41 2.73
C ARG A 206 -16.40 12.65 2.50
N GLU A 207 -16.95 13.24 3.57
CA GLU A 207 -17.71 14.49 3.49
C GLU A 207 -16.89 15.66 2.93
N ARG A 208 -15.57 15.67 3.13
CA ARG A 208 -14.66 16.71 2.60
C ARG A 208 -14.24 16.45 1.17
N VAL A 209 -13.99 15.18 0.81
CA VAL A 209 -13.29 14.84 -0.44
C VAL A 209 -14.21 14.43 -1.58
N GLY A 210 -15.50 14.28 -1.31
CA GLY A 210 -16.53 14.04 -2.31
C GLY A 210 -16.36 12.69 -3.01
N GLN A 211 -15.93 12.72 -4.27
CA GLN A 211 -15.85 11.51 -5.12
C GLN A 211 -14.48 10.84 -5.12
N VAL A 212 -13.47 11.42 -4.46
CA VAL A 212 -12.15 10.77 -4.34
C VAL A 212 -12.29 9.55 -3.42
N PRO A 213 -11.91 8.34 -3.88
CA PRO A 213 -12.04 7.14 -3.06
C PRO A 213 -11.23 7.21 -1.77
N VAL A 214 -11.83 6.73 -0.68
CA VAL A 214 -11.19 6.61 0.64
C VAL A 214 -11.04 5.12 0.96
N VAL A 215 -9.80 4.65 1.08
CA VAL A 215 -9.49 3.23 1.30
C VAL A 215 -8.82 2.98 2.64
N CYS A 216 -9.13 1.82 3.22
CA CYS A 216 -8.55 1.38 4.49
C CYS A 216 -7.10 0.90 4.26
N GLY A 217 -6.13 1.54 4.92
CA GLY A 217 -4.70 1.23 4.75
C GLY A 217 -4.22 0.04 5.56
N THR A 218 -4.77 -0.15 6.77
CA THR A 218 -4.39 -1.24 7.68
C THR A 218 -5.55 -1.67 8.57
N GLY A 219 -5.47 -2.91 9.08
CA GLY A 219 -6.38 -3.44 10.09
C GLY A 219 -7.69 -4.04 9.57
N CYS A 220 -7.88 -4.16 8.26
CA CYS A 220 -8.99 -4.93 7.69
C CYS A 220 -8.77 -6.45 7.89
N ARG A 221 -9.72 -7.12 8.54
CA ARG A 221 -9.68 -8.56 8.87
C ARG A 221 -10.96 -9.24 8.39
N GLU A 222 -10.94 -10.57 8.33
CA GLU A 222 -12.10 -11.37 7.89
C GLU A 222 -13.39 -11.00 8.64
N ASN A 223 -13.30 -10.78 9.96
CA ASN A 223 -14.45 -10.42 10.79
C ASN A 223 -14.78 -8.92 10.83
N THR A 224 -13.99 -8.05 10.20
CA THR A 224 -14.23 -6.60 10.16
C THR A 224 -14.46 -6.06 8.75
N VAL A 225 -14.27 -6.88 7.70
CA VAL A 225 -14.37 -6.44 6.30
C VAL A 225 -15.73 -5.85 5.94
N ALA A 226 -16.82 -6.35 6.54
CA ALA A 226 -18.17 -5.81 6.31
C ALA A 226 -18.31 -4.38 6.84
N ASP A 227 -17.78 -4.12 8.04
CA ASP A 227 -17.76 -2.78 8.65
C ASP A 227 -16.82 -1.84 7.87
N VAL A 228 -15.63 -2.31 7.52
CA VAL A 228 -14.70 -1.56 6.66
C VAL A 228 -15.40 -1.19 5.35
N PHE A 229 -16.08 -2.11 4.68
CA PHE A 229 -16.79 -1.81 3.45
C PHE A 229 -18.02 -0.92 3.64
N ALA A 230 -18.57 -0.76 4.85
CA ALA A 230 -19.63 0.23 5.08
C ALA A 230 -19.11 1.66 4.95
N HIS A 231 -17.84 1.91 5.27
CA HIS A 231 -17.24 3.25 5.38
C HIS A 231 -16.14 3.53 4.33
N TYR A 232 -15.55 2.50 3.74
CA TYR A 232 -14.40 2.60 2.82
C TYR A 232 -14.73 2.03 1.44
N ASP A 233 -14.06 2.58 0.43
CA ASP A 233 -14.15 2.18 -0.98
C ASP A 233 -13.13 1.10 -1.34
N GLY A 234 -12.57 0.38 -0.36
CA GLY A 234 -11.56 -0.65 -0.57
C GLY A 234 -10.62 -0.79 0.63
N ALA A 235 -9.75 -1.79 0.58
CA ALA A 235 -8.79 -2.04 1.65
C ALA A 235 -7.47 -2.64 1.15
N PHE A 236 -6.37 -2.18 1.73
CA PHE A 236 -5.08 -2.86 1.70
C PHE A 236 -5.01 -3.90 2.82
N VAL A 237 -4.67 -5.13 2.48
CA VAL A 237 -4.80 -6.27 3.40
C VAL A 237 -3.53 -7.12 3.36
N GLY A 238 -2.80 -7.15 4.47
CA GLY A 238 -1.54 -7.90 4.59
C GLY A 238 -1.59 -9.00 5.63
N THR A 239 -1.24 -8.66 6.88
CA THR A 239 -0.96 -9.62 7.96
C THR A 239 -2.04 -10.68 8.19
N CYS A 240 -3.33 -10.38 8.01
CA CYS A 240 -4.40 -11.37 8.24
C CYS A 240 -4.43 -12.49 7.18
N LEU A 241 -3.85 -12.27 6.00
CA LEU A 241 -3.71 -13.24 4.91
C LEU A 241 -2.54 -14.20 5.11
N LYS A 242 -1.62 -13.88 6.03
CA LYS A 242 -0.41 -14.66 6.30
C LYS A 242 -0.66 -15.76 7.31
N ARG A 243 0.13 -16.83 7.25
CA ARG A 243 0.04 -17.96 8.20
C ARG A 243 0.11 -17.43 9.64
N ASP A 244 -0.78 -17.95 10.49
CA ASP A 244 -0.98 -17.54 11.88
C ASP A 244 -1.23 -16.04 12.11
N GLY A 245 -1.47 -15.24 11.07
CA GLY A 245 -1.60 -13.79 11.19
C GLY A 245 -0.28 -13.10 11.56
N LYS A 246 0.87 -13.67 11.18
CA LYS A 246 2.20 -13.12 11.48
C LYS A 246 2.75 -12.35 10.29
N LEU A 247 3.30 -11.15 10.55
CA LEU A 247 3.79 -10.23 9.52
C LEU A 247 4.90 -10.85 8.65
N ASP A 248 5.78 -11.63 9.27
CA ASP A 248 6.94 -12.26 8.65
C ASP A 248 6.66 -13.70 8.16
N ALA A 249 5.43 -14.19 8.28
CA ALA A 249 5.05 -15.47 7.72
C ALA A 249 4.68 -15.37 6.23
N PRO A 250 4.79 -16.48 5.47
CA PRO A 250 4.27 -16.55 4.11
C PRO A 250 2.75 -16.32 4.06
N VAL A 251 2.27 -15.87 2.91
CA VAL A 251 0.83 -15.80 2.59
C VAL A 251 0.25 -17.21 2.55
N ASP A 252 -0.97 -17.36 3.06
CA ASP A 252 -1.69 -18.64 3.10
C ASP A 252 -2.92 -18.54 2.19
N VAL A 253 -2.94 -19.35 1.14
CA VAL A 253 -4.01 -19.34 0.12
C VAL A 253 -5.39 -19.59 0.71
N GLU A 254 -5.52 -20.45 1.73
CA GLU A 254 -6.82 -20.72 2.36
C GLU A 254 -7.30 -19.50 3.15
N ARG A 255 -6.38 -18.79 3.81
CA ARG A 255 -6.70 -17.54 4.51
C ARG A 255 -7.14 -16.45 3.54
N VAL A 256 -6.46 -16.33 2.39
CA VAL A 256 -6.87 -15.39 1.33
C VAL A 256 -8.26 -15.76 0.82
N ALA A 257 -8.52 -17.03 0.51
CA ALA A 257 -9.81 -17.48 0.02
C ALA A 257 -10.96 -17.23 1.02
N ARG A 258 -10.73 -17.49 2.33
CA ARG A 258 -11.71 -17.19 3.39
C ARG A 258 -11.97 -15.69 3.52
N PHE A 259 -10.91 -14.88 3.52
CA PHE A 259 -11.05 -13.42 3.57
C PHE A 259 -11.85 -12.91 2.37
N MET A 260 -11.53 -13.38 1.15
CA MET A 260 -12.23 -12.97 -0.06
C MET A 260 -13.69 -13.45 -0.08
N ALA A 261 -14.02 -14.60 0.52
CA ALA A 261 -15.41 -15.02 0.68
C ALA A 261 -16.21 -14.07 1.59
N ALA A 262 -15.62 -13.63 2.70
CA ALA A 262 -16.21 -12.61 3.57
C ALA A 262 -16.34 -11.25 2.85
N ALA A 263 -15.32 -10.86 2.06
CA ALA A 263 -15.34 -9.64 1.26
C ALA A 263 -16.46 -9.66 0.21
N ARG A 264 -16.62 -10.75 -0.55
CA ARG A 264 -17.72 -10.94 -1.51
C ARG A 264 -19.09 -10.85 -0.83
N THR A 265 -19.25 -11.52 0.32
CA THR A 265 -20.47 -11.41 1.13
C THR A 265 -20.76 -9.96 1.54
N ALA A 266 -19.74 -9.21 1.96
CA ALA A 266 -19.86 -7.78 2.30
C ALA A 266 -20.17 -6.89 1.09
N ARG A 267 -19.83 -7.31 -0.13
CA ARG A 267 -20.19 -6.65 -1.39
C ARG A 267 -21.60 -7.02 -1.88
N GLY A 268 -22.19 -8.08 -1.36
CA GLY A 268 -23.46 -8.64 -1.84
C GLY A 268 -23.33 -9.51 -3.10
N GLU A 269 -22.16 -10.12 -3.30
CA GLU A 269 -21.82 -11.03 -4.41
C GLU A 269 -22.07 -12.51 -4.08
#